data_AF-A0AAQ4R2E2-F1
#
_entry.id   AF-A0AAQ4R2E2-F1
#
_cell.length_a   1.000
_cell.length_b   1.000
_cell.length_c   1.000
_cell.angle_alpha   90.00
_cell.angle_beta   90.00
_cell.angle_gamma   90.00
#
_symmetry.space_group_name_H-M   'P 1'
#
loop_
_entity.id
_entity.type
_entity.pdbx_description
1 polymer ?
#
loop_
_entity_poly.entity_id
_entity_poly.type
_entity_poly.pdbx_seq_one_letter_code
_entity_poly.pdbx_strand_id
1 'polypeptide(L)'
;KMKAGLSVLLALVVMSSAFGKYVPKSGKRIPQTLSRGWGDQLIWAQTYEEALYWARSRNKPLMVLFHLEDCPHSHELRKVLSEDNGIQKMLDEDFVVLNLMYETTDKHLSPDGQYVPRIIFVDPAMTVRADIVGRYSNRMYAYEPADIKLLKSNMEKAKKLLKSEL
;
A
#
# COMPACT_ATOMS: atom_id res chain seq x y z
N LYS A 1 15.33 -57.35 36.36
CA LYS A 1 16.13 -57.09 35.13
C LYS A 1 15.17 -56.75 33.99
N MET A 2 15.29 -55.52 33.45
CA MET A 2 14.93 -55.08 32.08
C MET A 2 13.44 -55.13 31.65
N LYS A 3 12.84 -54.17 30.94
CA LYS A 3 13.25 -52.84 30.44
C LYS A 3 11.94 -52.11 30.06
N ALA A 4 11.82 -50.85 30.43
CA ALA A 4 10.75 -49.96 29.98
C ALA A 4 10.88 -49.70 28.47
N GLY A 5 9.79 -49.88 27.73
CA GLY A 5 9.68 -49.48 26.32
C GLY A 5 8.87 -48.19 26.23
N LEU A 6 9.58 -47.05 26.24
CA LEU A 6 9.00 -45.74 25.99
C LEU A 6 8.79 -45.60 24.47
N SER A 7 7.55 -45.70 24.02
CA SER A 7 7.18 -45.44 22.62
C SER A 7 7.16 -43.94 22.39
N VAL A 8 8.20 -43.42 21.71
CA VAL A 8 8.30 -42.00 21.34
C VAL A 8 7.58 -41.81 20.02
N LEU A 9 6.38 -41.22 20.08
CA LEU A 9 5.66 -40.66 18.94
C LEU A 9 6.39 -39.40 18.47
N LEU A 10 7.14 -39.49 17.37
CA LEU A 10 7.74 -38.33 16.71
C LEU A 10 6.72 -37.74 15.71
N ALA A 11 5.90 -36.80 16.15
CA ALA A 11 5.08 -35.98 15.25
C ALA A 11 5.98 -34.91 14.61
N LEU A 12 6.45 -35.17 13.38
CA LEU A 12 7.12 -34.19 12.54
C LEU A 12 6.08 -33.16 12.06
N VAL A 13 5.91 -32.07 12.80
CA VAL A 13 5.19 -30.89 12.32
C VAL A 13 6.12 -30.17 11.34
N VAL A 14 5.92 -30.41 10.04
CA VAL A 14 6.53 -29.62 8.98
C VAL A 14 5.87 -28.24 9.02
N MET A 15 6.50 -27.27 9.69
CA MET A 15 6.13 -25.86 9.55
C MET A 15 6.59 -25.40 8.17
N SER A 16 5.76 -25.64 7.16
CA SER A 16 5.88 -25.01 5.86
C SER A 16 5.69 -23.51 6.05
N SER A 17 6.76 -22.75 6.18
CA SER A 17 6.73 -21.29 6.02
C SER A 17 6.51 -20.97 4.55
N ALA A 18 5.31 -21.30 4.06
CA ALA A 18 4.83 -20.74 2.83
C ALA A 18 4.65 -19.24 3.09
N PHE A 19 5.40 -18.42 2.35
CA PHE A 19 5.13 -16.99 2.21
C PHE A 19 3.75 -16.83 1.55
N GLY A 20 2.68 -17.10 2.31
CA GLY A 20 1.32 -16.93 1.86
C GLY A 20 1.07 -15.45 1.60
N LYS A 21 0.36 -15.14 0.51
CA LYS A 21 -0.12 -13.77 0.25
C LYS A 21 -0.91 -13.26 1.45
N TYR A 22 -0.77 -11.97 1.77
CA TYR A 22 -1.50 -11.34 2.88
C TYR A 22 -3.00 -11.57 2.74
N VAL A 23 -3.63 -12.03 3.82
CA VAL A 23 -5.08 -12.23 3.92
C VAL A 23 -5.64 -11.15 4.84
N PRO A 24 -6.62 -10.33 4.39
CA PRO A 24 -7.23 -9.30 5.21
C PRO A 24 -7.88 -9.85 6.47
N LYS A 25 -7.81 -9.08 7.56
CA LYS A 25 -8.42 -9.42 8.85
C LYS A 25 -9.94 -9.60 8.78
N SER A 26 -10.61 -8.95 7.84
CA SER A 26 -12.08 -8.98 7.71
C SER A 26 -12.61 -10.07 6.76
N GLY A 27 -11.80 -11.06 6.39
CA GLY A 27 -12.21 -12.16 5.52
C GLY A 27 -12.16 -11.85 4.00
N LYS A 28 -12.70 -12.77 3.19
CA LYS A 28 -12.65 -12.73 1.72
C LYS A 28 -13.56 -11.61 1.21
N ARG A 29 -12.97 -10.47 0.84
CA ARG A 29 -13.69 -9.35 0.21
C ARG A 29 -13.96 -9.69 -1.26
N ILE A 30 -15.12 -9.31 -1.78
CA ILE A 30 -15.45 -9.49 -3.21
C ILE A 30 -14.36 -8.78 -4.01
N PRO A 31 -13.72 -9.42 -5.02
CA PRO A 31 -12.72 -8.79 -5.85
C PRO A 31 -13.29 -7.50 -6.41
N GLN A 32 -12.75 -6.36 -5.99
CA GLN A 32 -13.12 -5.09 -6.59
C GLN A 32 -12.32 -4.96 -7.88
N THR A 33 -13.00 -4.77 -9.01
CA THR A 33 -12.36 -4.41 -10.29
C THR A 33 -11.52 -3.14 -10.19
N LEU A 34 -11.72 -2.35 -9.13
CA LEU A 34 -10.98 -1.14 -8.81
C LEU A 34 -9.52 -1.39 -8.42
N SER A 35 -9.12 -2.60 -7.99
CA SER A 35 -7.73 -2.85 -7.55
C SER A 35 -6.71 -2.75 -8.68
N ARG A 36 -7.11 -3.12 -9.91
CA ARG A 36 -6.25 -3.18 -11.11
C ARG A 36 -4.93 -3.94 -10.87
N GLY A 37 -4.95 -4.93 -9.97
CA GLY A 37 -3.81 -5.76 -9.59
C GLY A 37 -2.85 -5.16 -8.55
N TRP A 38 -3.15 -4.00 -7.98
CA TRP A 38 -2.32 -3.36 -6.94
C TRP A 38 -2.53 -3.91 -5.52
N GLY A 39 -3.57 -4.73 -5.34
CA GLY A 39 -3.96 -5.30 -4.05
C GLY A 39 -5.44 -5.67 -4.07
N ASP A 40 -5.76 -6.84 -4.62
CA ASP A 40 -7.15 -7.29 -4.86
C ASP A 40 -7.95 -7.53 -3.58
N GLN A 41 -7.23 -7.68 -2.47
CA GLN A 41 -7.78 -7.89 -1.14
C GLN A 41 -8.09 -6.59 -0.38
N LEU A 42 -7.66 -5.43 -0.91
CA LEU A 42 -7.87 -4.11 -0.31
C LEU A 42 -9.26 -3.55 -0.69
N ILE A 43 -9.76 -2.61 0.12
CA ILE A 43 -10.95 -1.82 -0.23
C ILE A 43 -10.47 -0.51 -0.86
N TRP A 44 -10.69 -0.38 -2.16
CA TRP A 44 -10.28 0.80 -2.92
C TRP A 44 -11.41 1.82 -2.96
N ALA A 45 -11.09 3.08 -2.67
CA ALA A 45 -11.99 4.19 -2.97
C ALA A 45 -12.15 4.34 -4.49
N GLN A 46 -13.32 4.78 -4.93
CA GLN A 46 -13.64 4.96 -6.34
C GLN A 46 -13.26 6.35 -6.85
N THR A 47 -13.42 7.38 -6.01
CA THR A 47 -13.11 8.78 -6.36
C THR A 47 -12.20 9.44 -5.32
N TYR A 48 -11.60 10.57 -5.69
CA TYR A 48 -10.75 11.33 -4.77
C TYR A 48 -11.56 11.92 -3.61
N GLU A 49 -12.77 12.39 -3.87
CA GLU A 49 -13.67 12.95 -2.85
C GLU A 49 -14.10 11.88 -1.83
N GLU A 50 -14.44 10.68 -2.30
CA GLU A 50 -14.74 9.54 -1.42
C GLU A 50 -13.50 9.17 -0.59
N ALA A 51 -12.33 9.12 -1.22
CA ALA A 51 -11.08 8.80 -0.54
C ALA A 51 -10.73 9.82 0.56
N LEU A 52 -10.89 11.12 0.27
CA LEU A 52 -10.71 12.20 1.24
C LEU A 52 -11.73 12.11 2.39
N TYR A 53 -12.99 11.83 2.07
CA TYR A 53 -14.03 11.64 3.08
C TYR A 53 -13.70 10.45 4.00
N TRP A 54 -13.26 9.31 3.45
CA TRP A 54 -12.81 8.16 4.22
C TRP A 54 -11.57 8.47 5.05
N ALA A 55 -10.60 9.18 4.50
CA ALA A 55 -9.35 9.53 5.19
C ALA A 55 -9.64 10.36 6.45
N ARG A 56 -10.48 11.39 6.31
CA ARG A 56 -10.92 12.24 7.41
C ARG A 56 -11.78 11.47 8.43
N SER A 57 -12.79 10.73 7.97
CA SER A 57 -13.73 10.03 8.88
C SER A 57 -13.09 8.86 9.64
N ARG A 58 -12.12 8.17 9.04
CA ARG A 58 -11.40 7.05 9.65
C ARG A 58 -10.10 7.48 10.32
N ASN A 59 -9.74 8.77 10.22
CA ASN A 59 -8.48 9.34 10.70
C ASN A 59 -7.25 8.55 10.21
N LYS A 60 -7.21 8.28 8.90
CA LYS A 60 -6.15 7.49 8.24
C LYS A 60 -5.56 8.26 7.06
N PRO A 61 -4.23 8.25 6.87
CA PRO A 61 -3.63 8.83 5.69
C PRO A 61 -4.17 8.15 4.42
N LEU A 62 -4.30 8.94 3.36
CA LEU A 62 -4.67 8.48 2.03
C LEU A 62 -3.39 8.27 1.20
N MET A 63 -3.28 7.11 0.57
CA MET A 63 -2.32 6.87 -0.51
C MET A 63 -3.04 6.96 -1.86
N VAL A 64 -2.65 7.94 -2.67
CA VAL A 64 -3.11 8.11 -4.05
C VAL A 64 -2.04 7.59 -4.99
N LEU A 65 -2.42 6.65 -5.86
CA LEU A 65 -1.55 6.05 -6.85
C LEU A 65 -2.02 6.37 -8.26
N PHE A 66 -1.25 7.17 -8.99
CA PHE A 66 -1.45 7.39 -10.41
C PHE A 66 -0.65 6.35 -11.20
N HIS A 67 -1.30 5.68 -12.16
CA HIS A 67 -0.68 4.65 -12.99
C HIS A 67 -1.36 4.58 -14.36
N LEU A 68 -0.75 3.86 -15.31
CA LEU A 68 -1.39 3.50 -16.58
C LEU A 68 -1.29 1.99 -16.77
N GLU A 69 -2.27 1.41 -17.46
CA GLU A 69 -2.27 -0.01 -17.79
C GLU A 69 -1.17 -0.31 -18.80
N ASP A 70 -0.99 0.51 -19.84
CA ASP A 70 0.06 0.34 -20.85
C ASP A 70 1.36 1.08 -20.48
N CYS A 71 1.88 0.84 -19.26
CA CYS A 71 3.11 1.46 -18.78
C CYS A 71 4.04 0.42 -18.11
N PRO A 72 5.24 0.15 -18.68
CA PRO A 72 6.19 -0.82 -18.13
C PRO A 72 6.57 -0.53 -16.67
N HIS A 73 6.86 0.74 -16.33
CA HIS A 73 7.21 1.13 -14.96
C HIS A 73 6.05 0.92 -13.97
N SER A 74 4.81 1.15 -14.41
CA SER A 74 3.62 0.89 -13.58
C SER A 74 3.44 -0.60 -13.32
N HIS A 75 3.65 -1.46 -14.34
CA HIS A 75 3.57 -2.91 -14.18
C HIS A 75 4.61 -3.46 -13.21
N GLU A 76 5.86 -3.02 -13.33
CA GLU A 76 6.96 -3.49 -12.50
C GLU A 76 6.74 -3.12 -11.03
N LEU A 77 6.34 -1.87 -10.76
CA LEU A 77 6.03 -1.42 -9.41
C LEU A 77 4.80 -2.17 -8.85
N ARG A 78 3.76 -2.36 -9.66
CA ARG A 78 2.55 -3.12 -9.26
C ARG A 78 2.89 -4.53 -8.79
N LYS A 79 3.76 -5.23 -9.54
CA LYS A 79 4.19 -6.58 -9.20
C LYS A 79 4.79 -6.63 -7.80
N VAL A 80 5.82 -5.81 -7.53
CA VAL A 80 6.49 -5.86 -6.22
C VAL A 80 5.61 -5.34 -5.08
N LEU A 81 4.73 -4.37 -5.33
CA LEU A 81 3.84 -3.79 -4.32
C LEU A 81 2.73 -4.77 -3.93
N SER A 82 2.14 -5.46 -4.91
CA SER A 82 1.09 -6.47 -4.68
C SER A 82 1.60 -7.76 -4.03
N GLU A 83 2.85 -8.14 -4.29
CA GLU A 83 3.49 -9.32 -3.71
C GLU A 83 4.05 -9.08 -2.30
N ASP A 84 4.24 -7.82 -1.90
CA ASP A 84 4.80 -7.47 -0.59
C ASP A 84 3.74 -7.48 0.52
N ASN A 85 3.71 -8.57 1.30
CA ASN A 85 2.78 -8.75 2.41
C ASN A 85 2.83 -7.62 3.45
N GLY A 86 4.00 -7.01 3.68
CA GLY A 86 4.15 -5.92 4.65
C GLY A 86 3.45 -4.65 4.18
N ILE A 87 3.63 -4.30 2.90
CA ILE A 87 2.92 -3.18 2.28
C ILE A 87 1.43 -3.47 2.22
N GLN A 88 1.01 -4.64 1.73
CA GLN A 88 -0.41 -4.98 1.63
C GLN A 88 -1.13 -4.92 2.97
N LYS A 89 -0.49 -5.40 4.04
CA LYS A 89 -1.01 -5.29 5.41
C LYS A 89 -1.13 -3.82 5.85
N MET A 90 -0.10 -3.02 5.61
CA MET A 90 -0.11 -1.60 5.97
C MET A 90 -1.21 -0.84 5.21
N LEU A 91 -1.39 -1.11 3.92
CA LEU A 91 -2.44 -0.51 3.11
C LEU A 91 -3.84 -0.86 3.62
N ASP A 92 -4.07 -2.11 4.02
CA ASP A 92 -5.36 -2.57 4.55
C ASP A 92 -5.64 -1.98 5.95
N GLU A 93 -4.64 -1.99 6.83
CA GLU A 93 -4.82 -1.67 8.25
C GLU A 93 -4.69 -0.17 8.54
N ASP A 94 -3.83 0.55 7.84
CA ASP A 94 -3.41 1.91 8.22
C ASP A 94 -3.81 2.99 7.20
N PHE A 95 -4.14 2.64 5.96
CA PHE A 95 -4.39 3.62 4.90
C PHE A 95 -5.84 3.59 4.38
N VAL A 96 -6.24 4.73 3.80
CA VAL A 96 -7.21 4.74 2.71
C VAL A 96 -6.44 4.66 1.40
N VAL A 97 -6.93 3.88 0.44
CA VAL A 97 -6.22 3.66 -0.82
C VAL A 97 -7.09 4.05 -2.02
N LEU A 98 -6.47 4.76 -2.96
CA LEU A 98 -7.06 5.18 -4.22
C LEU A 98 -6.03 4.95 -5.33
N ASN A 99 -6.46 4.38 -6.45
CA ASN A 99 -5.66 4.37 -7.66
C ASN A 99 -6.44 4.98 -8.83
N LEU A 100 -5.76 5.82 -9.61
CA LEU A 100 -6.31 6.58 -10.72
C LEU A 100 -5.46 6.35 -11.97
N MET A 101 -6.13 6.29 -13.12
CA MET A 101 -5.49 6.25 -14.45
C MET A 101 -5.63 7.57 -15.21
N TYR A 102 -6.16 8.58 -14.53
CA TYR A 102 -6.37 9.92 -15.03
C TYR A 102 -6.04 10.91 -13.91
N GLU A 103 -5.74 12.14 -14.30
CA GLU A 103 -5.36 13.20 -13.37
C GLU A 103 -6.59 13.82 -12.69
N THR A 104 -6.41 14.30 -11.47
CA THR A 104 -7.45 15.04 -10.74
C THR A 104 -7.42 16.52 -11.09
N THR A 105 -8.47 17.25 -10.71
CA THR A 105 -8.47 18.72 -10.76
C THR A 105 -7.56 19.36 -9.71
N ASP A 106 -7.21 18.63 -8.65
CA ASP A 106 -6.29 19.07 -7.60
C ASP A 106 -4.84 19.10 -8.11
N LYS A 107 -4.31 20.31 -8.30
CA LYS A 107 -2.93 20.54 -8.77
C LYS A 107 -1.87 20.14 -7.73
N HIS A 108 -2.24 20.01 -6.45
CA HIS A 108 -1.31 19.58 -5.41
C HIS A 108 -0.93 18.10 -5.56
N LEU A 109 -1.64 17.32 -6.38
CA LEU A 109 -1.30 15.94 -6.73
C LEU A 109 -0.38 15.78 -7.95
N SER A 110 0.12 16.89 -8.52
CA SER A 110 1.10 16.89 -9.61
C SER A 110 2.11 18.04 -9.52
N PRO A 111 2.73 18.29 -8.34
CA PRO A 111 3.55 19.48 -8.12
C PRO A 111 4.86 19.48 -8.94
N ASP A 112 5.30 18.32 -9.44
CA ASP A 112 6.48 18.12 -10.28
C ASP A 112 6.14 17.44 -11.63
N GLY A 113 4.87 17.46 -12.04
CA GLY A 113 4.40 16.93 -13.31
C GLY A 113 3.48 15.71 -13.21
N GLN A 114 3.05 15.22 -14.38
CA GLN A 114 2.02 14.18 -14.54
C GLN A 114 2.60 12.85 -15.07
N TYR A 115 3.74 12.42 -14.52
CA TYR A 115 4.33 11.12 -14.86
C TYR A 115 3.70 9.97 -14.08
N VAL A 116 3.86 8.74 -14.58
CA VAL A 116 3.41 7.51 -13.91
C VAL A 116 4.52 6.45 -13.87
N PRO A 117 4.55 5.56 -12.86
CA PRO A 117 3.70 5.57 -11.67
C PRO A 117 4.09 6.67 -10.69
N ARG A 118 3.10 7.20 -9.97
CA ARG A 118 3.29 8.29 -9.00
C ARG A 118 2.48 8.02 -7.74
N ILE A 119 3.14 8.02 -6.59
CA ILE A 119 2.50 7.76 -5.27
C ILE A 119 2.59 9.02 -4.42
N ILE A 120 1.43 9.52 -4.03
CA ILE A 120 1.29 10.70 -3.17
C ILE A 120 0.52 10.34 -1.92
N PHE A 121 0.97 10.89 -0.79
CA PHE A 121 0.30 10.72 0.50
C PHE A 121 -0.46 12.00 0.86
N VAL A 122 -1.67 11.85 1.37
CA VAL A 122 -2.51 12.95 1.86
C VAL A 122 -2.86 12.67 3.32
N ASP A 123 -2.63 13.66 4.18
CA ASP A 123 -2.96 13.61 5.59
C ASP A 123 -4.49 13.75 5.80
N PRO A 124 -5.09 13.16 6.85
CA PRO A 124 -6.51 13.36 7.19
C PRO A 124 -6.93 14.83 7.35
N ALA A 125 -5.98 15.73 7.63
CA ALA A 125 -6.18 17.18 7.58
C ALA A 125 -6.33 17.75 6.15
N MET A 126 -6.52 16.89 5.13
CA MET A 126 -6.64 17.24 3.71
C MET A 126 -5.40 17.95 3.15
N THR A 127 -4.23 17.63 3.71
CA THR A 127 -2.96 18.24 3.31
C THR A 127 -2.11 17.22 2.58
N VAL A 128 -1.70 17.54 1.35
CA VAL A 128 -0.73 16.73 0.60
C VAL A 128 0.62 16.74 1.32
N ARG A 129 1.18 15.56 1.58
CA ARG A 129 2.48 15.37 2.26
C ARG A 129 3.63 15.54 1.28
N ALA A 130 3.84 16.78 0.83
CA ALA A 130 4.91 17.12 -0.11
C ALA A 130 6.32 16.85 0.44
N ASP A 131 6.47 16.69 1.76
CA ASP A 131 7.70 16.31 2.44
C ASP A 131 8.07 14.81 2.30
N ILE A 132 7.19 13.99 1.71
CA ILE A 132 7.40 12.56 1.51
C ILE A 132 7.68 12.31 0.03
N VAL A 133 8.96 12.19 -0.30
CA VAL A 133 9.47 12.03 -1.67
C VAL A 133 10.30 10.76 -1.81
N GLY A 134 10.32 10.22 -3.02
CA GLY A 134 11.20 9.16 -3.49
C GLY A 134 12.62 9.64 -3.77
N ARG A 135 13.36 8.85 -4.56
CA ARG A 135 14.79 9.06 -4.80
C ARG A 135 15.10 10.08 -5.89
N TYR A 136 14.22 10.24 -6.86
CA TYR A 136 14.51 10.95 -8.10
C TYR A 136 14.12 12.43 -7.99
N SER A 137 15.09 13.34 -8.04
CA SER A 137 14.83 14.78 -7.90
C SER A 137 13.98 15.37 -9.04
N ASN A 138 14.02 14.76 -10.22
CA ASN A 138 13.21 15.16 -11.38
C ASN A 138 11.82 14.50 -11.41
N ARG A 139 11.57 13.52 -10.53
CA ARG A 139 10.33 12.74 -10.40
C ARG A 139 10.17 12.34 -8.94
N MET A 140 9.90 13.32 -8.09
CA MET A 140 9.97 13.24 -6.63
C MET A 140 9.00 12.21 -6.03
N TYR A 141 7.95 11.82 -6.73
CA TYR A 141 6.92 10.87 -6.24
C TYR A 141 6.93 9.56 -7.03
N ALA A 142 7.94 9.34 -7.87
CA ALA A 142 8.18 8.07 -8.53
C ALA A 142 8.92 7.09 -7.61
N TYR A 143 8.58 5.81 -7.77
CA TYR A 143 9.25 4.69 -7.11
C TYR A 143 9.47 3.58 -8.13
N GLU A 144 10.68 3.07 -8.19
CA GLU A 144 11.01 1.87 -8.98
C GLU A 144 10.96 0.62 -8.08
N PRO A 145 10.95 -0.60 -8.64
CA PRO A 145 10.97 -1.81 -7.83
C PRO A 145 12.08 -1.88 -6.79
N ALA A 146 13.25 -1.31 -7.11
CA ALA A 146 14.40 -1.22 -6.20
C ALA A 146 14.14 -0.29 -4.98
N ASP A 147 13.18 0.62 -5.09
CA ASP A 147 12.83 1.60 -4.07
C ASP A 147 11.77 1.09 -3.08
N ILE A 148 11.35 -0.18 -3.16
CA ILE A 148 10.25 -0.71 -2.34
C ILE A 148 10.48 -0.55 -0.82
N LYS A 149 11.74 -0.62 -0.37
CA LYS A 149 12.12 -0.36 1.03
C LYS A 149 11.97 1.11 1.40
N LEU A 150 12.31 2.02 0.48
CA LEU A 150 12.10 3.45 0.66
C LEU A 150 10.60 3.77 0.70
N LEU A 151 9.81 3.17 -0.20
CA LEU A 151 8.34 3.32 -0.19
C LEU A 151 7.76 2.90 1.17
N LYS A 152 8.17 1.75 1.72
CA LYS A 152 7.77 1.33 3.08
C LYS A 152 8.11 2.37 4.15
N SER A 153 9.34 2.90 4.13
CA SER A 153 9.75 3.95 5.07
C SER A 153 8.90 5.22 4.91
N ASN A 154 8.55 5.58 3.68
CA ASN A 154 7.70 6.72 3.37
C ASN A 154 6.25 6.50 3.82
N MET A 155 5.73 5.28 3.70
CA MET A 155 4.43 4.93 4.26
C MET A 155 4.44 5.03 5.80
N GLU A 156 5.48 4.55 6.47
CA GLU A 156 5.63 4.72 7.93
C GLU A 156 5.73 6.20 8.33
N LYS A 157 6.35 7.04 7.49
CA LYS A 157 6.37 8.50 7.69
C LYS A 157 4.98 9.12 7.47
N ALA A 158 4.21 8.65 6.49
CA ALA A 158 2.85 9.14 6.21
C ALA A 158 1.85 8.77 7.32
N LYS A 159 2.05 7.63 8.00
CA LYS A 159 1.27 7.24 9.19
C LYS A 159 1.44 8.19 10.38
N LYS A 160 2.56 8.91 10.44
CA LYS A 160 2.75 9.98 11.42
C LYS A 160 2.01 11.21 10.94
N LEU A 161 0.76 11.30 11.38
CA LEU A 161 -0.16 12.39 11.02
C LEU A 161 0.42 13.74 11.42
N LEU A 162 0.08 14.76 10.65
CA LEU A 162 0.41 16.15 10.99
C LEU A 162 -0.28 16.51 12.31
N LYS A 163 0.43 17.24 13.17
CA LYS A 163 -0.18 17.77 14.39
C LYS A 163 -1.24 18.80 13.96
N SER A 164 -2.45 18.68 14.49
CA SER A 164 -3.39 19.80 14.42
C SER A 164 -2.76 20.95 15.20
N GLU A 165 -2.49 22.06 14.52
CA GLU A 165 -2.28 23.33 15.24
C GLU A 165 -3.63 23.65 15.89
N LEU A 166 -3.72 23.40 17.19
CA LEU A 166 -4.83 23.80 18.06
C LEU A 166 -4.46 25.09 18.75
#